data_AF-A0A955R4Z6-F1
#
_entry.id   AF-A0A955R4Z6-F1
#
_cell.length_a   1.000
_cell.length_b   1.000
_cell.length_c   1.000
_cell.angle_alpha   90.00
_cell.angle_beta   90.00
_cell.angle_gamma   90.00
#
_symmetry.space_group_name_H-M   'P 1'
#
loop_
_entity.id
_entity.type
_entity.pdbx_description
1 polymer ?
#
loop_
_entity_poly.entity_id
_entity_poly.type
_entity_poly.pdbx_seq_one_letter_code
_entity_poly.pdbx_strand_id
1 'polypeptide(L)'
;MPSYKPLFQKESVRTRQYRRVIIRKTLQIIRNNPDLKDEEILALAEQEAVKVCDLCVESSMEEDSRELVDQYFLVEQEAQRKDHVGRLFLHPLDGELRKGYLKQCLIPVFCQSLVNLLGQELYERFSDRASQMIEIAHKHGIVYKDMLESPPAKALIDEILQAYRKEIQRTSGFEAQLKNQIDTALVHYQREHPGEEFNIEDCIAGAYEDFTRLMGLDK
;
A
#
# COMPACT_ATOMS: atom_id res chain seq x y z
N MET A 1 8.92 -17.08 -31.51
CA MET A 1 7.45 -16.90 -31.56
C MET A 1 7.16 -15.66 -32.38
N PRO A 2 6.24 -15.70 -33.36
CA PRO A 2 5.84 -14.51 -34.11
C PRO A 2 5.18 -13.48 -33.16
N SER A 3 5.46 -12.19 -33.35
CA SER A 3 4.89 -11.13 -32.52
C SER A 3 3.38 -11.07 -32.71
N TYR A 4 2.61 -11.38 -31.66
CA TYR A 4 1.15 -11.27 -31.68
C TYR A 4 0.72 -9.83 -32.01
N LYS A 5 0.01 -9.64 -33.12
CA LYS A 5 -0.67 -8.39 -33.48
C LYS A 5 -2.18 -8.60 -33.28
N PRO A 6 -2.83 -7.91 -32.32
CA PRO A 6 -4.27 -8.02 -32.13
C PRO A 6 -5.02 -7.40 -33.32
N LEU A 7 -6.15 -8.04 -33.70
CA LEU A 7 -7.06 -7.56 -34.74
C LEU A 7 -7.67 -6.18 -34.40
N PHE A 8 -7.87 -5.93 -33.11
CA PHE A 8 -8.46 -4.70 -32.57
C PHE A 8 -7.47 -4.07 -31.58
N GLN A 9 -6.56 -3.23 -32.08
CA GLN A 9 -5.46 -2.69 -31.25
C GLN A 9 -5.98 -1.80 -30.11
N LYS A 10 -6.97 -0.94 -30.38
CA LYS A 10 -7.51 0.00 -29.39
C LYS A 10 -8.25 -0.74 -28.27
N GLU A 11 -9.09 -1.69 -28.65
CA GLU A 11 -9.87 -2.54 -27.76
C GLU A 11 -8.94 -3.49 -26.98
N SER A 12 -7.88 -3.99 -27.60
CA SER A 12 -6.87 -4.80 -26.90
C SER A 12 -6.09 -4.00 -25.86
N VAL A 13 -5.81 -2.70 -26.11
CA VAL A 13 -5.23 -1.83 -25.09
C VAL A 13 -6.24 -1.56 -23.97
N ARG A 14 -7.49 -1.23 -24.29
CA ARG A 14 -8.58 -0.98 -23.32
C ARG A 14 -8.84 -2.18 -22.40
N THR A 15 -9.03 -3.36 -22.99
CA THR A 15 -9.36 -4.60 -22.26
C THR A 15 -8.16 -5.22 -21.53
N ARG A 16 -6.95 -4.65 -21.65
CA ARG A 16 -5.75 -5.19 -21.02
C ARG A 16 -5.84 -5.16 -19.49
N GLN A 17 -6.40 -4.11 -18.92
CA GLN A 17 -6.52 -3.95 -17.47
C GLN A 17 -7.52 -4.98 -16.89
N TYR A 18 -8.69 -5.12 -17.51
CA TYR A 18 -9.69 -6.15 -17.15
C TYR A 18 -9.12 -7.56 -17.16
N ARG A 19 -8.46 -7.96 -18.25
CA ARG A 19 -7.81 -9.29 -18.35
C ARG A 19 -6.79 -9.54 -17.25
N ARG A 20 -6.00 -8.51 -16.88
CA ARG A 20 -5.06 -8.60 -15.76
C ARG A 20 -5.76 -8.73 -14.42
N VAL A 21 -6.89 -8.05 -14.21
CA VAL A 21 -7.70 -8.20 -12.99
C VAL A 21 -8.26 -9.63 -12.89
N ILE A 22 -8.85 -10.17 -13.96
CA ILE A 22 -9.36 -11.55 -13.99
C ILE A 22 -8.27 -12.54 -13.54
N ILE A 23 -7.11 -12.52 -14.20
CA ILE A 23 -5.99 -13.42 -13.88
C ILE A 23 -5.58 -13.28 -12.40
N ARG A 24 -5.46 -12.04 -11.91
CA ARG A 24 -5.05 -11.78 -10.52
C ARG A 24 -6.09 -12.30 -9.52
N LYS A 25 -7.37 -12.01 -9.73
CA LYS A 25 -8.45 -12.49 -8.87
C LYS A 25 -8.52 -14.01 -8.83
N THR A 26 -8.37 -14.68 -9.98
CA THR A 26 -8.28 -16.15 -10.03
C THR A 26 -7.12 -16.66 -9.17
N LEU A 27 -5.92 -16.08 -9.32
CA LEU A 27 -4.77 -16.48 -8.51
C LEU A 27 -4.99 -16.21 -7.00
N GLN A 28 -5.69 -15.14 -6.66
CA GLN A 28 -6.02 -14.81 -5.28
C GLN A 28 -7.04 -15.78 -4.68
N ILE A 29 -8.06 -16.18 -5.43
CA ILE A 29 -9.03 -17.19 -5.01
C ILE A 29 -8.32 -18.51 -4.71
N ILE A 30 -7.42 -18.95 -5.61
CA ILE A 30 -6.62 -20.17 -5.42
C ILE A 30 -5.80 -20.08 -4.13
N ARG A 31 -5.11 -18.96 -3.90
CA ARG A 31 -4.24 -18.76 -2.73
C ARG A 31 -5.01 -18.68 -1.42
N ASN A 32 -6.15 -18.01 -1.43
CA ASN A 32 -6.94 -17.75 -0.23
C ASN A 32 -7.79 -18.96 0.20
N ASN A 33 -7.96 -19.94 -0.69
CA ASN A 33 -8.80 -21.10 -0.45
C ASN A 33 -8.03 -22.41 -0.74
N PRO A 34 -6.92 -22.68 -0.03
CA PRO A 34 -6.09 -23.86 -0.29
C PRO A 34 -6.82 -25.18 -0.03
N ASP A 35 -7.88 -25.14 0.78
CA ASP A 35 -8.64 -26.32 1.21
C ASP A 35 -9.87 -26.61 0.33
N LEU A 36 -10.24 -25.71 -0.58
CA LEU A 36 -11.37 -25.92 -1.50
C LEU A 36 -10.97 -26.84 -2.66
N LYS A 37 -11.94 -27.59 -3.18
CA LYS A 37 -11.72 -28.41 -4.37
C LYS A 37 -11.59 -27.55 -5.63
N ASP A 38 -10.90 -28.07 -6.63
CA ASP A 38 -10.71 -27.40 -7.92
C ASP A 38 -12.03 -26.91 -8.53
N GLU A 39 -13.09 -27.71 -8.46
CA GLU A 39 -14.42 -27.36 -8.98
C GLU A 39 -15.03 -26.12 -8.30
N GLU A 40 -14.84 -25.98 -6.98
CA GLU A 40 -15.32 -24.83 -6.20
C GLU A 40 -14.48 -23.58 -6.49
N ILE A 41 -13.16 -23.75 -6.60
CA ILE A 41 -12.23 -22.69 -7.01
C ILE A 41 -12.58 -22.16 -8.41
N LEU A 42 -12.86 -23.07 -9.35
CA LEU A 42 -13.23 -22.72 -10.72
C LEU A 42 -14.56 -21.97 -10.77
N ALA A 43 -15.57 -22.42 -10.00
CA ALA A 43 -16.86 -21.73 -9.92
C ALA A 43 -16.72 -20.30 -9.36
N LEU A 44 -15.93 -20.11 -8.30
CA LEU A 44 -15.64 -18.78 -7.74
C LEU A 44 -14.89 -17.90 -8.75
N ALA A 45 -13.90 -18.47 -9.44
CA ALA A 45 -13.11 -17.75 -10.44
C ALA A 45 -13.96 -17.33 -11.64
N GLU A 46 -14.86 -18.20 -12.10
CA GLU A 46 -15.81 -17.90 -13.18
C GLU A 46 -16.77 -16.78 -12.77
N GLN A 47 -17.35 -16.85 -11.56
CA GLN A 47 -18.24 -15.82 -11.06
C GLN A 47 -17.56 -14.43 -11.01
N GLU A 48 -16.32 -14.36 -10.51
CA GLU A 48 -15.56 -13.11 -10.50
C GLU A 48 -15.19 -12.65 -11.91
N ALA A 49 -14.82 -13.57 -12.81
CA ALA A 49 -14.50 -13.23 -14.19
C ALA A 49 -15.70 -12.64 -14.95
N VAL A 50 -16.90 -13.19 -14.75
CA VAL A 50 -18.15 -12.67 -15.34
C VAL A 50 -18.38 -11.23 -14.88
N LYS A 51 -18.27 -10.93 -13.58
CA LYS A 51 -18.43 -9.55 -13.07
C LYS A 51 -17.47 -8.56 -13.72
N VAL A 52 -16.20 -8.95 -13.90
CA VAL A 52 -15.19 -8.08 -14.55
C VAL A 52 -15.50 -7.89 -16.03
N CYS A 53 -16.03 -8.91 -16.70
CA CYS A 53 -16.48 -8.84 -18.09
C CYS A 53 -17.69 -7.92 -18.24
N ASP A 54 -18.68 -8.02 -17.34
CA ASP A 54 -19.86 -7.15 -17.34
C ASP A 54 -19.44 -5.68 -17.17
N LEU A 55 -18.57 -5.40 -16.20
CA LEU A 55 -17.98 -4.06 -16.00
C LEU A 55 -17.23 -3.55 -17.25
N CYS A 56 -16.56 -4.45 -17.99
CA CYS A 56 -15.88 -4.10 -19.24
C CYS A 56 -16.87 -3.72 -20.35
N VAL A 57 -18.02 -4.39 -20.42
CA VAL A 57 -19.08 -4.06 -21.37
C VAL A 57 -19.73 -2.74 -20.98
N GLU A 58 -20.11 -2.56 -19.72
CA GLU A 58 -20.74 -1.33 -19.20
C GLU A 58 -19.87 -0.09 -19.45
N SER A 59 -18.55 -0.20 -19.20
CA SER A 59 -17.58 0.88 -19.47
C SER A 59 -17.54 1.39 -20.92
N SER A 60 -18.11 0.62 -21.86
CA SER A 60 -18.12 0.93 -23.27
C SER A 60 -19.44 1.51 -23.78
N MET A 61 -20.48 1.53 -22.95
CA MET A 61 -21.83 1.91 -23.35
C MET A 61 -22.30 3.25 -22.76
N GLU A 62 -21.77 3.70 -21.62
CA GLU A 62 -22.30 4.89 -20.91
C GLU A 62 -21.20 5.84 -20.40
N GLU A 63 -21.33 7.15 -20.65
CA GLU A 63 -20.37 8.17 -20.14
C GLU A 63 -20.34 8.23 -18.60
N ASP A 64 -21.49 8.02 -17.94
CA ASP A 64 -21.61 8.04 -16.48
C ASP A 64 -20.99 6.81 -15.80
N SER A 65 -20.79 5.71 -16.55
CA SER A 65 -20.16 4.49 -16.01
C SER A 65 -18.65 4.63 -15.77
N ARG A 66 -18.03 5.71 -16.31
CA ARG A 66 -16.59 5.90 -16.28
C ARG A 66 -16.04 6.10 -14.87
N GLU A 67 -16.77 6.83 -14.02
CA GLU A 67 -16.36 7.08 -12.64
C GLU A 67 -16.39 5.79 -11.80
N LEU A 68 -17.41 4.95 -12.00
CA LEU A 68 -17.54 3.65 -11.35
C LEU A 68 -16.43 2.68 -11.78
N VAL A 69 -16.07 2.70 -13.06
CA VAL A 69 -14.98 1.88 -13.62
C VAL A 69 -13.62 2.36 -13.09
N ASP A 70 -13.39 3.67 -13.05
CA ASP A 70 -12.17 4.25 -12.50
C ASP A 70 -12.05 3.94 -11.00
N GLN A 71 -13.15 4.02 -10.25
CA GLN A 71 -13.22 3.62 -8.84
C GLN A 71 -12.91 2.14 -8.65
N TYR A 72 -13.47 1.25 -9.48
CA TYR A 72 -13.18 -0.18 -9.43
C TYR A 72 -11.69 -0.47 -9.62
N PHE A 73 -11.06 0.11 -10.65
CA PHE A 73 -9.64 -0.13 -10.91
C PHE A 73 -8.73 0.52 -9.87
N LEU A 74 -9.14 1.65 -9.29
CA LEU A 74 -8.47 2.24 -8.14
C LEU A 74 -8.47 1.25 -6.97
N VAL A 75 -9.63 0.72 -6.59
CA VAL A 75 -9.77 -0.29 -5.52
C VAL A 75 -8.90 -1.53 -5.79
N GLU A 76 -8.89 -2.05 -7.03
CA GLU A 76 -8.05 -3.18 -7.41
C GLU A 76 -6.54 -2.88 -7.33
N GLN A 77 -6.14 -1.66 -7.67
CA GLN A 77 -4.76 -1.21 -7.51
C GLN A 77 -4.38 -1.07 -6.03
N GLU A 78 -5.31 -0.59 -5.21
CA GLU A 78 -5.13 -0.40 -3.77
C GLU A 78 -4.96 -1.73 -3.03
N ALA A 79 -5.71 -2.75 -3.43
CA ALA A 79 -5.57 -4.13 -2.94
C ALA A 79 -4.18 -4.74 -3.20
N GLN A 80 -3.43 -4.19 -4.17
CA GLN A 80 -2.10 -4.68 -4.54
C GLN A 80 -0.96 -3.90 -3.90
N ARG A 81 -1.27 -2.89 -3.10
CA ARG A 81 -0.25 -2.13 -2.39
C ARG A 81 0.51 -3.10 -1.47
N LYS A 82 1.84 -3.09 -1.62
CA LYS A 82 2.71 -3.72 -0.63
C LYS A 82 2.67 -2.91 0.65
N ASP A 83 2.73 -3.62 1.78
CA ASP A 83 2.87 -3.07 3.11
C ASP A 83 1.74 -2.10 3.53
N HIS A 84 0.59 -2.66 3.85
CA HIS A 84 -0.55 -1.89 4.37
C HIS A 84 -0.31 -1.37 5.79
N VAL A 85 0.46 -2.07 6.61
CA VAL A 85 0.75 -1.68 8.00
C VAL A 85 1.61 -0.42 8.03
N GLY A 86 2.70 -0.40 7.26
CA GLY A 86 3.54 0.78 7.11
C GLY A 86 2.77 1.98 6.55
N ARG A 87 1.85 1.76 5.60
CA ARG A 87 0.98 2.83 5.08
C ARG A 87 0.00 3.37 6.11
N LEU A 88 -0.64 2.50 6.89
CA LEU A 88 -1.50 2.92 8.00
C LEU A 88 -0.70 3.72 9.02
N PHE A 89 0.47 3.23 9.40
CA PHE A 89 1.39 3.88 10.32
C PHE A 89 1.82 5.28 9.85
N LEU A 90 2.07 5.44 8.54
CA LEU A 90 2.50 6.71 7.96
C LEU A 90 1.33 7.61 7.51
N HIS A 91 0.08 7.14 7.54
CA HIS A 91 -1.08 7.96 7.14
C HIS A 91 -1.18 9.28 7.91
N PRO A 92 -0.96 9.33 9.24
CA PRO A 92 -0.89 10.60 9.96
C PRO A 92 0.25 11.53 9.49
N LEU A 93 1.30 10.96 8.88
CA LEU A 93 2.50 11.68 8.41
C LEU A 93 2.40 12.15 6.97
N ASP A 94 1.42 11.66 6.21
CA ASP A 94 1.34 11.83 4.76
C ASP A 94 1.24 13.31 4.35
N GLY A 95 0.64 14.11 5.23
CA GLY A 95 0.47 15.55 5.10
C GLY A 95 1.62 16.38 5.67
N GLU A 96 2.57 15.84 6.43
CA GLU A 96 3.63 16.63 7.11
C GLU A 96 5.03 16.31 6.57
N LEU A 97 5.25 15.12 5.99
CA LEU A 97 6.47 14.76 5.25
C LEU A 97 6.59 15.47 3.87
N ARG A 98 6.20 16.75 3.77
CA ARG A 98 5.82 17.47 2.53
C ARG A 98 6.94 17.70 1.49
N LYS A 99 8.21 17.42 1.77
CA LYS A 99 9.28 17.64 0.77
C LYS A 99 9.37 16.45 -0.18
N GLY A 100 9.02 16.68 -1.44
CA GLY A 100 8.78 15.65 -2.46
C GLY A 100 9.83 14.56 -2.58
N TYR A 101 11.12 14.90 -2.55
CA TYR A 101 12.21 13.92 -2.65
C TYR A 101 12.43 13.15 -1.33
N LEU A 102 12.36 13.85 -0.18
CA LEU A 102 12.48 13.23 1.15
C LEU A 102 11.34 12.24 1.42
N LYS A 103 10.12 12.56 0.98
CA LYS A 103 8.98 11.66 1.11
C LYS A 103 9.23 10.32 0.40
N GLN A 104 9.81 10.35 -0.79
CA GLN A 104 10.01 9.14 -1.60
C GLN A 104 11.11 8.24 -1.04
N CYS A 105 12.21 8.82 -0.56
CA CYS A 105 13.33 8.04 -0.03
C CYS A 105 13.13 7.61 1.44
N LEU A 106 12.39 8.37 2.26
CA LEU A 106 12.27 8.10 3.70
C LEU A 106 11.03 7.30 4.11
N ILE A 107 9.94 7.29 3.31
CA ILE A 107 8.78 6.42 3.59
C ILE A 107 9.20 4.96 3.78
N PRO A 108 10.00 4.35 2.87
CA PRO A 108 10.45 2.98 3.05
C PRO A 108 11.27 2.77 4.32
N VAL A 109 12.08 3.76 4.72
CA VAL A 109 12.87 3.72 5.95
C VAL A 109 11.96 3.67 7.17
N PHE A 110 10.95 4.55 7.25
CA PHE A 110 10.03 4.55 8.38
C PHE A 110 9.18 3.29 8.44
N CYS A 111 8.68 2.78 7.31
CA CYS A 111 8.02 1.48 7.23
C CYS A 111 8.94 0.34 7.75
N GLN A 112 10.20 0.31 7.31
CA GLN A 112 11.14 -0.73 7.74
C GLN A 112 11.46 -0.62 9.23
N SER A 113 11.54 0.60 9.77
CA SER A 113 11.74 0.81 11.21
C SER A 113 10.61 0.19 12.03
N LEU A 114 9.37 0.25 11.52
CA LEU A 114 8.19 -0.36 12.14
C LEU A 114 8.32 -1.89 12.20
N VAL A 115 8.70 -2.51 11.08
CA VAL A 115 8.93 -3.97 11.00
C VAL A 115 10.01 -4.39 11.99
N ASN A 116 11.14 -3.67 12.01
CA ASN A 116 12.29 -4.00 12.84
C ASN A 116 11.98 -3.88 14.33
N LEU A 117 11.16 -2.90 14.70
CA LEU A 117 10.89 -2.57 16.10
C LEU A 117 9.77 -3.43 16.69
N LEU A 118 8.68 -3.65 15.93
CA LEU A 118 7.57 -4.49 16.40
C LEU A 118 7.90 -5.98 16.36
N GLY A 119 8.86 -6.37 15.52
CA GLY A 119 9.15 -7.76 15.23
C GLY A 119 8.09 -8.40 14.33
N GLN A 120 8.45 -9.56 13.75
CA GLN A 120 7.63 -10.20 12.71
C GLN A 120 6.24 -10.62 13.20
N GLU A 121 6.13 -11.22 14.40
CA GLU A 121 4.85 -11.73 14.90
C GLU A 121 3.81 -10.62 15.11
N LEU A 122 4.20 -9.51 15.76
CA LEU A 122 3.27 -8.40 16.01
C LEU A 122 2.91 -7.67 14.72
N TYR A 123 3.88 -7.55 13.81
CA TYR A 123 3.66 -6.97 12.49
C TYR A 123 2.66 -7.80 11.65
N GLU A 124 2.80 -9.12 11.64
CA GLU A 124 1.87 -10.03 10.95
C GLU A 124 0.45 -9.90 11.50
N ARG A 125 0.27 -9.81 12.82
CA ARG A 125 -1.05 -9.57 13.43
C ARG A 125 -1.69 -8.26 12.97
N PHE A 126 -0.92 -7.19 12.85
CA PHE A 126 -1.43 -5.92 12.30
C PHE A 126 -1.71 -6.04 10.80
N SER A 127 -0.87 -6.76 10.06
CA SER A 127 -1.05 -7.01 8.62
C SER A 127 -2.35 -7.75 8.33
N ASP A 128 -2.68 -8.77 9.11
CA ASP A 128 -3.91 -9.54 8.96
C ASP A 128 -5.14 -8.66 9.19
N ARG A 129 -5.13 -7.85 10.27
CA ARG A 129 -6.21 -6.92 10.58
C ARG A 129 -6.37 -5.82 9.52
N ALA A 130 -5.25 -5.27 9.04
CA ALA A 130 -5.26 -4.30 7.95
C ALA A 130 -5.85 -4.92 6.67
N SER A 131 -5.44 -6.15 6.34
CA SER A 131 -5.93 -6.86 5.16
C SER A 131 -7.42 -7.16 5.24
N GLN A 132 -7.92 -7.61 6.39
CA GLN A 132 -9.36 -7.83 6.61
C GLN A 132 -10.16 -6.53 6.48
N MET A 133 -9.66 -5.43 7.05
CA MET A 133 -10.31 -4.12 6.96
C MET A 133 -10.38 -3.63 5.50
N ILE A 134 -9.30 -3.78 4.75
CA ILE A 134 -9.23 -3.43 3.32
C ILE A 134 -10.22 -4.28 2.52
N GLU A 135 -10.27 -5.59 2.78
CA GLU A 135 -11.21 -6.49 2.11
C GLU A 135 -12.67 -6.09 2.38
N ILE A 136 -13.00 -5.76 3.63
CA ILE A 136 -14.35 -5.29 4.00
C ILE A 136 -14.67 -3.97 3.30
N ALA A 137 -13.74 -3.00 3.29
CA ALA A 137 -13.95 -1.71 2.62
C ALA A 137 -14.19 -1.90 1.12
N HIS A 138 -13.39 -2.76 0.48
CA HIS A 138 -13.54 -3.07 -0.94
C HIS A 138 -14.87 -3.75 -1.26
N LYS A 139 -15.36 -4.66 -0.41
CA LYS A 139 -16.69 -5.28 -0.56
C LYS A 139 -17.84 -4.26 -0.55
N HIS A 140 -17.62 -3.09 0.06
CA HIS A 140 -18.60 -2.00 0.13
C HIS A 140 -18.30 -0.86 -0.85
N GLY A 141 -17.33 -1.02 -1.75
CA GLY A 141 -16.94 0.01 -2.72
C GLY A 141 -16.22 1.22 -2.10
N ILE A 142 -15.76 1.12 -0.85
CA ILE A 142 -15.04 2.20 -0.17
C ILE A 142 -13.58 2.18 -0.62
N VAL A 143 -13.11 3.32 -1.16
CA VAL A 143 -11.72 3.48 -1.58
C VAL A 143 -10.78 3.59 -0.37
N TYR A 144 -9.52 3.21 -0.55
CA TYR A 144 -8.54 3.13 0.55
C TYR A 144 -8.42 4.44 1.31
N LYS A 145 -8.39 5.59 0.61
CA LYS A 145 -8.26 6.91 1.25
C LYS A 145 -9.41 7.20 2.23
N ASP A 146 -10.64 6.86 1.84
CA ASP A 146 -11.82 7.08 2.68
C ASP A 146 -11.88 6.05 3.81
N MET A 147 -11.41 4.82 3.56
CA MET A 147 -11.26 3.80 4.58
C MET A 147 -10.29 4.22 5.70
N LEU A 148 -9.20 4.92 5.38
CA LEU A 148 -8.25 5.43 6.38
C LEU A 148 -8.89 6.41 7.36
N GLU A 149 -9.97 7.09 6.96
CA GLU A 149 -10.70 8.03 7.82
C GLU A 149 -11.76 7.36 8.72
N SER A 150 -12.00 6.07 8.51
CA SER A 150 -13.00 5.30 9.26
C SER A 150 -12.58 5.07 10.72
N PRO A 151 -13.54 4.92 11.65
CA PRO A 151 -13.23 4.60 13.06
C PRO A 151 -12.38 3.32 13.23
N PRO A 152 -12.64 2.21 12.51
CA PRO A 152 -11.79 1.02 12.58
C PRO A 152 -10.35 1.27 12.15
N ALA A 153 -10.13 2.06 11.09
CA ALA A 153 -8.78 2.39 10.63
C ALA A 153 -8.06 3.26 11.64
N LYS A 154 -8.71 4.29 12.18
CA LYS A 154 -8.15 5.16 13.22
C LYS A 154 -7.75 4.38 14.47
N ALA A 155 -8.61 3.47 14.93
CA ALA A 155 -8.30 2.60 16.06
C ALA A 155 -7.06 1.72 15.78
N LEU A 156 -6.97 1.11 14.59
CA LEU A 156 -5.82 0.29 14.21
C LEU A 156 -4.54 1.12 14.10
N ILE A 157 -4.60 2.33 13.53
CA ILE A 157 -3.48 3.27 13.46
C ILE A 157 -3.00 3.61 14.87
N ASP A 158 -3.91 3.97 15.78
CA ASP A 158 -3.57 4.28 17.17
C ASP A 158 -2.91 3.10 17.89
N GLU A 159 -3.40 1.89 17.67
CA GLU A 159 -2.80 0.67 18.23
C GLU A 159 -1.38 0.42 17.72
N ILE A 160 -1.16 0.58 16.40
CA ILE A 160 0.16 0.46 15.79
C ILE A 160 1.12 1.51 16.37
N LEU A 161 0.67 2.76 16.47
CA LEU A 161 1.45 3.86 17.04
C LEU A 161 1.80 3.61 18.52
N GLN A 162 0.84 3.15 19.33
CA GLN A 162 1.08 2.83 20.73
C GLN A 162 2.08 1.69 20.88
N ALA A 163 1.95 0.63 20.08
CA ALA A 163 2.90 -0.48 20.07
C ALA A 163 4.31 0.00 19.70
N TYR A 164 4.42 0.82 18.66
CA TYR A 164 5.68 1.39 18.20
C TYR A 164 6.34 2.27 19.27
N ARG A 165 5.58 3.20 19.87
CA ARG A 165 6.08 4.07 20.96
C ARG A 165 6.58 3.26 22.16
N LYS A 166 5.85 2.21 22.54
CA LYS A 166 6.21 1.33 23.66
C LYS A 166 7.52 0.60 23.41
N GLU A 167 7.74 0.11 22.21
CA GLU A 167 8.98 -0.58 21.87
C GLU A 167 10.16 0.40 21.72
N ILE A 168 9.95 1.62 21.20
CA ILE A 168 10.99 2.66 21.17
C ILE A 168 11.54 2.93 22.58
N GLN A 169 10.66 3.03 23.58
CA GLN A 169 11.07 3.27 24.97
C GLN A 169 11.91 2.11 25.55
N ARG A 170 11.82 0.91 24.97
CA ARG A 170 12.53 -0.30 25.40
C ARG A 170 13.83 -0.53 24.62
N THR A 171 13.90 -0.02 23.40
CA THR A 171 15.07 -0.19 22.52
C THR A 171 16.13 0.86 22.80
N SER A 172 17.24 0.46 23.42
CA SER A 172 18.42 1.31 23.55
C SER A 172 19.05 1.56 22.17
N GLY A 173 19.43 2.81 21.90
CA GLY A 173 20.08 3.18 20.63
C GLY A 173 19.15 3.26 19.42
N PHE A 174 17.82 3.21 19.60
CA PHE A 174 16.86 3.36 18.51
C PHE A 174 17.10 4.63 17.68
N GLU A 175 17.35 5.76 18.34
CA GLU A 175 17.66 7.03 17.68
C GLU A 175 18.84 6.90 16.72
N ALA A 176 19.95 6.33 17.18
CA ALA A 176 21.15 6.14 16.37
C ALA A 176 20.89 5.19 15.20
N GLN A 177 20.10 4.13 15.42
CA GLN A 177 19.71 3.19 14.38
C GLN A 177 18.85 3.85 13.30
N LEU A 178 17.82 4.61 13.70
CA LEU A 178 16.94 5.29 12.74
C LEU A 178 17.69 6.37 11.96
N LYS A 179 18.52 7.19 12.62
CA LYS A 179 19.36 8.19 11.96
C LYS A 179 20.31 7.57 10.93
N ASN A 180 20.91 6.41 11.24
CA ASN A 180 21.76 5.68 10.30
C ASN A 180 20.98 5.12 9.09
N GLN A 181 19.74 4.67 9.30
CA GLN A 181 18.88 4.23 8.19
C GLN A 181 18.48 5.39 7.29
N ILE A 182 18.18 6.55 7.87
CA ILE A 182 17.91 7.80 7.14
C ILE A 182 19.14 8.21 6.33
N ASP A 183 20.33 8.24 6.94
CA ASP A 183 21.59 8.53 6.25
C ASP A 183 21.81 7.63 5.04
N THR A 184 21.71 6.32 5.24
CA THR A 184 21.88 5.32 4.18
C THR A 184 20.93 5.58 3.00
N ALA A 185 19.66 5.89 3.29
CA ALA A 185 18.67 6.16 2.25
C ALA A 185 18.94 7.48 1.50
N LEU A 186 19.38 8.52 2.20
CA LEU A 186 19.72 9.82 1.61
C LEU A 186 20.97 9.73 0.74
N VAL A 187 22.03 9.06 1.20
CA VAL A 187 23.25 8.80 0.41
C VAL A 187 22.91 8.01 -0.85
N HIS A 188 22.06 6.99 -0.74
CA HIS A 188 21.61 6.22 -1.90
C HIS A 188 20.84 7.10 -2.89
N TYR A 189 19.88 7.88 -2.39
CA TYR A 189 19.06 8.77 -3.22
C TYR A 189 19.93 9.77 -4.00
N GLN A 190 20.90 10.42 -3.34
CA GLN A 190 21.78 11.40 -3.96
C GLN A 190 22.70 10.78 -5.03
N ARG A 191 23.13 9.52 -4.86
CA ARG A 191 23.89 8.78 -5.90
C ARG A 191 23.06 8.55 -7.17
N GLU A 192 21.77 8.28 -7.01
CA GLU A 192 20.85 8.08 -8.14
C GLU A 192 20.39 9.42 -8.76
N HIS A 193 20.46 10.51 -8.00
CA HIS A 193 20.02 11.85 -8.39
C HIS A 193 21.15 12.88 -8.22
N PRO A 194 22.25 12.79 -9.01
CA PRO A 194 23.43 13.63 -8.82
C PRO A 194 23.21 15.13 -9.07
N GLY A 195 22.04 15.52 -9.63
CA GLY A 195 21.65 16.92 -9.81
C GLY A 195 20.87 17.52 -8.63
N GLU A 196 20.53 16.71 -7.62
CA GLU A 196 19.81 17.14 -6.42
C GLU A 196 20.77 17.15 -5.22
N GLU A 197 21.59 18.20 -5.12
CA GLU A 197 22.46 18.39 -3.96
C GLU A 197 21.68 18.94 -2.76
N PHE A 198 21.79 18.24 -1.63
CA PHE A 198 21.30 18.69 -0.33
C PHE A 198 22.29 18.30 0.77
N ASN A 199 22.24 19.02 1.89
CA ASN A 199 23.02 18.66 3.07
C ASN A 199 22.39 17.44 3.75
N ILE A 200 23.10 16.31 3.75
CA ILE A 200 22.64 15.05 4.34
C ILE A 200 22.45 15.18 5.86
N GLU A 201 23.39 15.81 6.58
CA GLU A 201 23.30 15.94 8.04
C GLU A 201 22.07 16.76 8.48
N ASP A 202 21.84 17.89 7.81
CA ASP A 202 20.64 18.71 8.05
C ASP A 202 19.35 17.93 7.74
N CYS A 203 19.36 17.12 6.68
CA CYS A 203 18.22 16.28 6.31
C CYS A 203 18.00 15.13 7.31
N ILE A 204 19.04 14.53 7.87
CA ILE A 204 18.93 13.50 8.92
C ILE A 204 18.29 14.11 10.16
N ALA A 205 18.82 15.23 10.64
CA ALA A 205 18.33 15.89 11.84
C ALA A 205 16.86 16.32 11.66
N GLY A 206 16.55 17.02 10.57
CA GLY A 206 15.19 17.47 10.27
C GLY A 206 14.20 16.33 10.09
N ALA A 207 14.57 15.27 9.35
CA ALA A 207 13.69 14.13 9.16
C ALA A 207 13.43 13.36 10.46
N TYR A 208 14.45 13.22 11.31
CA TYR A 208 14.29 12.58 12.62
C TYR A 208 13.40 13.41 13.54
N GLU A 209 13.65 14.72 13.65
CA GLU A 209 12.84 15.62 14.49
C GLU A 209 11.39 15.72 14.01
N ASP A 210 11.16 15.84 12.70
CA ASP A 210 9.79 15.84 12.15
C ASP A 210 9.10 14.51 12.45
N PHE A 211 9.81 13.39 12.29
CA PHE A 211 9.27 12.07 12.61
C PHE A 211 8.92 11.94 14.10
N THR A 212 9.80 12.32 15.03
CA THR A 212 9.53 12.20 16.48
C THR A 212 8.39 13.10 16.93
N ARG A 213 8.33 14.33 16.38
CA ARG A 213 7.26 15.29 16.67
C ARG A 213 5.90 14.74 16.28
N LEU A 214 5.80 14.26 15.05
CA LEU A 214 4.55 13.72 14.53
C LEU A 214 4.17 12.40 15.22
N MET A 215 5.15 11.64 15.68
CA MET A 215 4.93 10.45 16.49
C MET A 215 4.55 10.78 17.94
N GLY A 216 4.53 12.04 18.36
CA GLY A 216 4.27 12.41 19.76
C GLY A 216 5.33 11.84 20.71
N LEU A 217 6.56 11.70 20.23
CA LEU A 217 7.73 11.21 20.96
C LEU A 217 8.61 12.33 21.50
N ASP A 218 8.34 13.57 21.09
CA ASP A 218 9.01 14.76 21.63
C ASP A 218 8.68 14.91 23.12
N LYS A 219 9.73 15.04 23.93
CA LYS A 219 9.63 15.33 25.37
C LYS A 219 9.48 16.83 25.61
#